data_AF-A0AAP4UYD2-F1
#
_entry.id   AF-A0AAP4UYD2-F1
#
_cell.length_a   1.000
_cell.length_b   1.000
_cell.length_c   1.000
_cell.angle_alpha   90.00
_cell.angle_beta   90.00
_cell.angle_gamma   90.00
#
_symmetry.space_group_name_H-M   'P 1'
#
loop_
_entity.id
_entity.type
_entity.pdbx_description
1 polymer ?
#
loop_
_entity_poly.entity_id
_entity_poly.type
_entity_poly.pdbx_seq_one_letter_code
_entity_poly.pdbx_strand_id
1 'polypeptide(L)' 'MKNKKIIIYGAILSATIAALLLVYTMYASSMLSYLSSDPKACINCHVMHSAYTTWDNSSHKNVAKCIDCHLPVGDVVAKC' A
#
# COMPACT_ATOMS: atom_id res chain seq x y z
N MET A 1 -30.42 17.96 -28.23
CA MET A 1 -29.00 17.51 -28.34
C MET A 1 -28.05 18.22 -27.36
N LYS A 2 -28.19 19.53 -27.09
CA LYS A 2 -27.32 20.31 -26.19
C LYS A 2 -27.32 19.82 -24.74
N ASN A 3 -28.50 19.48 -24.19
CA ASN A 3 -28.65 18.99 -22.81
C ASN A 3 -27.99 17.61 -22.60
N LYS A 4 -28.05 16.75 -23.62
CA LYS A 4 -27.41 15.42 -23.58
C LYS A 4 -25.88 15.54 -23.51
N LYS A 5 -25.31 16.52 -24.23
CA LYS A 5 -23.87 16.83 -24.17
C LYS A 5 -23.46 17.35 -22.79
N ILE A 6 -24.25 18.23 -22.18
CA ILE A 6 -23.98 18.77 -20.83
C ILE A 6 -23.95 17.64 -19.79
N ILE A 7 -24.92 16.72 -19.83
CA ILE A 7 -24.96 15.58 -18.91
C ILE A 7 -23.74 14.66 -19.12
N ILE A 8 -23.37 14.39 -20.37
CA ILE A 8 -22.21 13.54 -20.69
C ILE A 8 -20.91 14.18 -20.17
N TYR A 9 -20.67 15.48 -20.43
CA TYR A 9 -19.47 16.15 -19.94
C TYR A 9 -19.44 16.27 -18.42
N GLY A 10 -20.59 16.51 -17.78
CA GLY A 10 -20.70 16.52 -16.32
C GLY A 10 -20.36 15.15 -15.71
N ALA A 11 -20.87 14.06 -16.30
CA ALA A 11 -20.57 12.70 -15.86
C ALA A 11 -19.08 12.37 -16.00
N ILE A 12 -18.48 12.69 -17.16
CA ILE A 12 -17.04 12.48 -17.40
C ILE A 12 -16.20 13.26 -16.39
N LEU A 13 -16.52 14.53 -16.15
CA LEU A 13 -15.80 15.35 -15.18
C LEU A 13 -15.88 14.76 -13.77
N SER A 14 -17.07 14.36 -13.33
CA SER A 14 -17.26 13.75 -12.01
C SER A 14 -16.51 12.43 -11.85
N ALA A 15 -16.52 11.58 -12.88
CA ALA A 15 -15.82 10.31 -12.88
C ALA A 15 -14.29 10.50 -12.84
N THR A 16 -13.77 11.47 -13.58
CA THR A 16 -12.34 11.82 -13.57
C THR A 16 -11.90 12.31 -12.19
N ILE A 17 -12.67 13.20 -11.55
CA ILE A 17 -12.36 13.69 -10.21
C ILE A 17 -12.38 12.54 -9.20
N ALA A 18 -13.39 11.68 -9.25
CA ALA A 18 -13.49 10.52 -8.37
C ALA A 18 -12.30 9.55 -8.56
N ALA A 19 -11.91 9.27 -9.81
CA ALA A 19 -10.77 8.43 -10.12
C ALA A 19 -9.45 9.00 -9.60
N LEU A 20 -9.24 10.32 -9.77
CA LEU A 20 -8.03 10.98 -9.26
C LEU A 20 -7.95 10.93 -7.73
N LEU A 21 -9.07 11.17 -7.04
CA LEU A 21 -9.13 11.07 -5.58
C LEU A 21 -8.83 9.63 -5.12
N LEU A 22 -9.42 8.63 -5.78
CA LEU A 22 -9.17 7.22 -5.46
C LEU A 22 -7.69 6.86 -5.61
N VAL A 23 -7.06 7.24 -6.73
CA VAL A 23 -5.63 7.00 -6.97
C VAL A 23 -4.78 7.71 -5.92
N TYR A 24 -5.10 8.96 -5.59
CA TYR A 24 -4.39 9.71 -4.56
C TYR A 24 -4.48 9.03 -3.20
N THR A 25 -5.66 8.54 -2.79
CA THR A 25 -5.83 7.82 -1.53
C THR A 25 -5.05 6.50 -1.51
N MET A 26 -5.06 5.73 -2.60
CA MET A 26 -4.26 4.50 -2.72
C MET A 26 -2.76 4.79 -2.58
N TYR A 27 -2.29 5.89 -3.17
CA TYR A 27 -0.90 6.33 -3.07
C TYR A 27 -0.56 6.79 -1.64
N ALA A 28 -1.37 7.67 -1.06
CA ALA A 28 -1.13 8.22 0.28
C ALA A 28 -1.14 7.14 1.38
N SER A 29 -1.97 6.10 1.22
CA SER A 29 -2.03 4.96 2.14
C SER A 29 -0.94 3.91 1.92
N SER A 30 -0.05 4.09 0.93
CA SER A 30 0.92 3.08 0.53
C SER A 30 0.27 1.71 0.29
N MET A 31 -0.89 1.67 -0.37
CA MET A 31 -1.73 0.46 -0.45
C MET A 31 -1.04 -0.76 -1.08
N LEU A 32 -0.06 -0.55 -1.96
CA LEU A 32 0.69 -1.68 -2.53
C LEU A 32 1.69 -2.29 -1.54
N SER A 33 2.05 -1.59 -0.46
CA SER A 33 2.95 -2.13 0.56
C SER A 33 2.35 -3.32 1.33
N TYR A 34 1.02 -3.47 1.36
CA TYR A 34 0.34 -4.61 1.97
C TYR A 34 0.55 -5.93 1.21
N LEU A 35 0.92 -5.86 -0.05
CA LEU A 35 1.21 -7.01 -0.94
C LEU A 35 2.72 -7.14 -1.18
N SER A 36 3.51 -6.63 -0.24
CA SER A 36 4.97 -6.63 -0.33
C SER A 36 5.58 -7.19 0.94
N SER A 37 6.64 -7.95 0.77
CA SER A 37 7.49 -8.41 1.86
C SER A 37 8.41 -7.33 2.43
N ASP A 38 8.33 -6.07 1.98
CA ASP A 38 9.21 -4.99 2.43
C ASP A 38 9.03 -4.73 3.95
N PRO A 39 10.11 -4.78 4.75
CA PRO A 39 10.09 -4.43 6.17
C PRO A 39 9.41 -3.08 6.50
N LYS A 40 9.43 -2.12 5.57
CA LYS A 40 8.76 -0.82 5.73
C LYS A 40 7.22 -0.94 5.74
N ALA A 41 6.66 -1.99 5.15
CA ALA A 41 5.22 -2.24 5.24
C ALA A 41 4.76 -2.41 6.70
N CYS A 42 5.61 -2.96 7.57
CA CYS A 42 5.29 -3.19 8.98
C CYS A 42 5.09 -1.89 9.77
N ILE A 43 5.73 -0.78 9.35
CA ILE A 43 5.61 0.54 10.01
C ILE A 43 4.56 1.44 9.34
N ASN A 44 3.93 1.00 8.26
CA ASN A 44 2.91 1.80 7.57
C ASN A 44 1.54 1.77 8.28
N CYS A 45 1.25 0.72 9.06
CA CYS A 45 -0.10 0.44 9.58
C CYS A 45 -0.14 0.24 11.09
N HIS A 46 0.93 -0.33 11.65
CA HIS A 46 1.09 -0.56 13.08
C HIS A 46 2.20 0.32 13.65
N VAL A 47 2.09 0.63 14.94
CA VAL A 47 3.15 1.33 15.69
C VAL A 47 4.31 0.37 15.90
N MET A 48 5.14 0.21 14.88
CA MET A 48 6.25 -0.75 14.83
C MET A 48 7.61 -0.07 14.65
N HIS A 49 7.66 1.26 14.71
CA HIS A 49 8.89 2.02 14.48
C HIS A 49 10.05 1.59 15.37
N SER A 50 9.81 1.31 16.65
CA SER A 50 10.85 0.85 17.57
C SER A 50 11.47 -0.49 17.12
N ALA A 51 10.64 -1.49 16.83
CA ALA A 51 11.10 -2.80 16.37
C ALA A 51 11.79 -2.73 15.00
N TYR A 52 11.26 -1.91 14.08
CA TYR A 52 11.91 -1.66 12.79
C TYR A 52 13.29 -1.03 12.96
N THR A 53 13.43 -0.02 13.83
CA THR A 53 14.73 0.61 14.10
C THR A 53 15.72 -0.36 14.75
N THR A 54 15.27 -1.22 15.66
CA THR A 54 16.14 -2.27 16.23
C THR A 54 16.58 -3.27 15.16
N TRP A 55 15.67 -3.71 14.29
CA TRP A 55 16.00 -4.59 13.17
C TRP A 55 17.01 -3.93 12.21
N ASP A 56 16.80 -2.66 11.83
CA ASP A 56 17.67 -1.91 10.90
C ASP A 56 19.07 -1.61 11.49
N ASN A 57 19.20 -1.56 12.81
CA ASN A 57 20.50 -1.44 13.48
C ASN A 57 21.15 -2.79 13.82
N SER A 58 20.48 -3.90 13.54
CA SER A 58 20.98 -5.26 13.82
C SER A 58 21.56 -5.92 12.57
N SER A 59 22.32 -7.01 12.76
CA SER A 59 22.80 -7.84 11.66
C SER A 59 21.66 -8.52 10.87
N HIS A 60 20.45 -8.62 11.44
CA HIS A 60 19.32 -9.27 10.78
C HIS A 60 18.90 -8.57 9.49
N LYS A 61 19.08 -7.25 9.36
CA LYS A 61 18.69 -6.52 8.15
C LYS A 61 19.35 -7.03 6.87
N ASN A 62 20.51 -7.67 7.01
CA ASN A 62 21.29 -8.18 5.88
C ASN A 62 20.89 -9.59 5.48
N VAL A 63 20.14 -10.32 6.31
CA VAL A 63 19.90 -11.76 6.15
C VAL A 63 18.43 -12.17 6.25
N ALA A 64 17.57 -11.36 6.85
CA ALA A 64 16.17 -11.68 7.07
C ALA A 64 15.29 -10.43 7.08
N LYS A 65 14.08 -10.55 6.52
CA LYS A 65 13.02 -9.54 6.61
C LYS A 65 12.14 -9.83 7.83
N CYS A 66 11.35 -8.84 8.27
CA CYS A 66 10.42 -8.99 9.39
C CYS A 66 9.51 -10.23 9.22
N ILE A 67 8.97 -10.42 8.01
CA ILE A 67 8.01 -11.47 7.72
C ILE A 67 8.61 -12.88 7.71
N ASP A 68 9.92 -13.02 7.55
CA ASP A 68 10.57 -14.33 7.49
C ASP A 68 10.47 -15.08 8.82
N CYS A 69 10.34 -14.34 9.92
CA CYS A 69 10.13 -14.88 11.26
C CYS A 69 8.71 -14.62 11.80
N HIS A 70 8.08 -13.50 11.43
CA HIS A 70 6.80 -13.07 12.02
C HIS A 70 5.54 -13.55 11.29
N LEU A 71 5.64 -13.96 10.02
CA LEU A 71 4.53 -14.59 9.31
C LEU A 71 4.73 -16.10 9.25
N PRO A 72 3.66 -16.90 9.34
CA PRO A 72 3.75 -18.34 9.19
C PRO A 72 4.36 -18.68 7.82
N VAL A 73 5.31 -19.61 7.82
CA VAL A 73 5.86 -20.17 6.60
C VAL A 73 4.78 -21.04 5.93
N GLY A 74 4.09 -20.47 4.95
CA GLY A 74 3.06 -21.12 4.15
C GLY A 74 3.14 -20.66 2.70
N ASP A 75 2.30 -21.26 1.84
CA ASP A 75 2.31 -21.16 0.37
C ASP A 75 2.68 -19.77 -0.17
N VAL A 76 3.34 -19.74 -1.32
CA VAL A 76 3.87 -18.54 -2.02
C VAL A 76 2.90 -17.34 -2.07
N VAL A 77 1.59 -17.56 -2.00
CA VAL A 77 0.56 -16.51 -1.93
C VAL A 77 0.57 -15.74 -0.59
N ALA A 78 0.94 -16.38 0.51
CA ALA A 78 1.09 -15.75 1.83
C ALA A 78 2.44 -15.02 2.01
N LYS A 79 3.37 -15.21 1.07
CA LYS A 79 4.70 -14.58 1.06
C LYS A 79 4.73 -13.27 0.26
N CYS A 80 3.77 -13.10 -0.67
CA CYS A 80 3.59 -11.92 -1.52
C CYS A 80 2.86 -10.81 -0.76
#